data_AF-A0AAU4CZM0-F1
#
_entry.id   AF-A0AAU4CZM0-F1
#
_cell.length_a   1.000
_cell.length_b   1.000
_cell.length_c   1.000
_cell.angle_alpha   90.00
_cell.angle_beta   90.00
_cell.angle_gamma   90.00
#
_symmetry.space_group_name_H-M   'P 1'
#
loop_
_entity.id
_entity.type
_entity.pdbx_description
1 polymer ?
#
loop_
_entity_poly.entity_id
_entity_poly.type
_entity_poly.pdbx_seq_one_letter_code
_entity_poly.pdbx_strand_id
1 'polypeptide(L)'
;MYDFLDEVRLRPGMWVRGRSLLHLESMLIGYTAALGVHGINEDCNLHAGSQGPFAQWLWNRLGMAYPSSLGWAVEIERRAEQANVPATEMFFELLDEFRATGPGAHQVKPDGQASTEAEQPQQSD
;
A
#
# COMPACT_ATOMS: atom_id res chain seq x y z
N MET A 1 -7.44 7.56 -9.90
CA MET A 1 -6.25 6.67 -9.89
C MET A 1 -6.52 5.24 -10.38
N TYR A 2 -7.50 4.51 -9.83
CA TYR A 2 -7.71 3.10 -10.19
C TYR A 2 -8.10 2.88 -11.66
N ASP A 3 -8.90 3.77 -12.25
CA ASP A 3 -9.25 3.71 -13.67
C ASP A 3 -8.00 3.78 -14.57
N PHE A 4 -7.00 4.58 -14.19
CA PHE A 4 -5.72 4.62 -14.89
C PHE A 4 -4.95 3.30 -14.74
N LEU A 5 -4.97 2.68 -13.58
CA LEU A 5 -4.32 1.38 -13.36
C LEU A 5 -5.00 0.27 -14.15
N ASP A 6 -6.31 0.34 -14.36
CA ASP A 6 -7.03 -0.60 -15.23
C ASP A 6 -6.57 -0.46 -16.68
N GLU A 7 -6.36 0.77 -17.19
CA GLU A 7 -5.77 1.01 -18.51
C GLU A 7 -4.32 0.50 -18.62
N VAL A 8 -3.51 0.69 -17.58
CA VAL A 8 -2.15 0.15 -17.49
C VAL A 8 -2.17 -1.38 -17.53
N ARG A 9 -3.11 -2.03 -16.84
CA ARG A 9 -3.26 -3.49 -16.82
C ARG A 9 -3.58 -4.05 -18.20
N LEU A 10 -4.47 -3.38 -18.94
CA LEU A 10 -4.86 -3.80 -20.28
C LEU A 10 -3.72 -3.67 -21.29
N ARG A 11 -2.90 -2.62 -21.20
CA ARG A 11 -1.86 -2.30 -22.19
C ARG A 11 -0.59 -1.76 -21.55
N PRO A 12 0.15 -2.55 -20.77
CA PRO A 12 1.27 -2.05 -19.96
C PRO A 12 2.38 -1.41 -20.81
N GLY A 13 2.63 -1.93 -22.01
CA GLY A 13 3.63 -1.35 -22.92
C GLY A 13 3.25 0.00 -23.54
N MET A 14 1.97 0.38 -23.54
CA MET A 14 1.49 1.69 -24.03
C MET A 14 1.72 2.79 -22.99
N TRP A 15 1.54 2.45 -21.72
CA TRP A 15 1.53 3.42 -20.62
C TRP A 15 2.86 3.45 -19.86
N VAL A 16 3.48 2.29 -19.66
CA VAL A 16 4.67 2.14 -18.84
C VAL A 16 5.83 1.72 -19.74
N ARG A 17 6.70 2.68 -20.06
CA ARG A 17 7.94 2.43 -20.79
C ARG A 17 8.71 1.27 -20.14
N GLY A 18 9.08 0.28 -20.96
CA GLY A 18 9.83 -0.90 -20.51
C GLY A 18 9.09 -1.80 -19.51
N ARG A 19 7.80 -1.55 -19.23
CA ARG A 19 7.02 -2.24 -18.20
C ARG A 19 7.66 -2.14 -16.80
N SER A 20 8.38 -1.04 -16.53
CA SER A 20 9.03 -0.81 -15.24
C SER A 20 8.06 -0.22 -14.21
N LEU A 21 7.98 -0.84 -13.04
CA LEU A 21 7.19 -0.35 -11.92
C LEU A 21 7.74 0.96 -11.36
N LEU A 22 9.04 1.20 -11.43
CA LEU A 22 9.63 2.50 -11.06
C LEU A 22 9.08 3.64 -11.93
N HIS A 23 8.89 3.38 -13.23
CA HIS A 23 8.27 4.36 -14.11
C HIS A 23 6.78 4.56 -13.78
N LEU A 24 6.05 3.48 -13.47
CA LEU A 24 4.68 3.58 -12.99
C LEU A 24 4.58 4.40 -11.68
N GLU A 25 5.43 4.12 -10.71
CA GLU A 25 5.49 4.85 -9.43
C GLU A 25 5.77 6.34 -9.66
N SER A 26 6.69 6.67 -10.56
CA SER A 26 6.98 8.07 -10.94
C SER A 26 5.74 8.79 -11.50
N MET A 27 4.92 8.10 -12.30
CA MET A 27 3.65 8.67 -12.79
C MET A 27 2.65 8.90 -11.66
N LEU A 28 2.54 7.97 -10.70
CA LEU A 28 1.65 8.10 -9.55
C LEU A 28 2.07 9.24 -8.61
N ILE A 29 3.37 9.49 -8.46
CA ILE A 29 3.90 10.67 -7.75
C ILE A 29 3.40 11.96 -8.42
N GLY A 30 3.57 12.06 -9.75
CA GLY A 30 3.12 13.22 -10.52
C GLY A 30 1.61 13.45 -10.41
N TYR A 31 0.82 12.37 -10.49
CA TYR A 31 -0.63 12.41 -10.29
C TYR A 31 -1.00 12.94 -8.90
N THR A 32 -0.40 12.39 -7.85
CA THR A 32 -0.68 12.80 -6.46
C THR A 32 -0.28 14.27 -6.23
N ALA A 33 0.84 14.71 -6.80
CA ALA A 33 1.25 16.11 -6.74
C ALA A 33 0.23 17.04 -7.44
N ALA A 34 -0.28 16.65 -8.61
CA ALA A 34 -1.30 17.42 -9.32
C ALA A 34 -2.61 17.51 -8.51
N LEU A 35 -3.06 16.42 -7.89
CA LEU A 35 -4.23 16.46 -7.00
C LEU A 35 -4.06 17.48 -5.87
N GLY A 36 -2.88 17.50 -5.24
CA GLY A 36 -2.54 18.46 -4.19
C GLY A 36 -2.59 19.91 -4.66
N VAL A 37 -2.05 20.21 -5.84
CA VAL A 37 -2.11 21.56 -6.45
C VAL A 37 -3.55 21.99 -6.73
N HIS A 38 -4.42 21.06 -7.12
CA HIS A 38 -5.82 21.33 -7.43
C HIS A 38 -6.77 21.21 -6.23
N GLY A 39 -6.26 20.88 -5.04
CA GLY A 39 -7.08 20.74 -3.83
C GLY A 39 -8.08 19.58 -3.89
N ILE A 40 -7.80 18.56 -4.72
CA ILE A 40 -8.66 17.40 -4.88
C ILE A 40 -8.28 16.36 -3.83
N ASN A 41 -9.24 15.99 -2.99
CA ASN A 41 -9.07 14.92 -2.01
C ASN A 41 -9.57 13.59 -2.60
N GLU A 42 -8.64 12.77 -3.10
CA GLU A 42 -8.89 11.41 -3.57
C GLU A 42 -8.18 10.41 -2.65
N ASP A 43 -8.88 9.34 -2.28
CA ASP A 43 -8.32 8.28 -1.44
C ASP A 43 -7.30 7.43 -2.22
N CYS A 44 -6.02 7.84 -2.14
CA CYS A 44 -4.92 7.19 -2.84
C CYS A 44 -4.20 6.16 -1.97
N ASN A 45 -4.64 4.89 -1.98
CA ASN A 45 -3.95 3.84 -1.20
C ASN A 45 -2.55 3.45 -1.73
N LEU A 46 -2.22 3.84 -2.96
CA LEU A 46 -0.95 3.58 -3.65
C LEU A 46 -0.01 4.80 -3.58
N HIS A 47 0.26 5.29 -2.38
CA HIS A 47 1.31 6.29 -2.22
C HIS A 47 2.68 5.70 -2.59
N ALA A 48 3.48 6.47 -3.31
CA ALA A 48 4.83 6.09 -3.67
C ALA A 48 5.74 5.90 -2.45
N GLY A 49 6.77 5.07 -2.61
CA GLY A 49 7.74 4.78 -1.58
C GLY A 49 7.27 3.73 -0.57
N SER A 50 7.62 3.92 0.69
CA SER A 50 7.66 2.83 1.67
C SER A 50 6.56 2.86 2.72
N GLN A 51 5.77 3.94 2.77
CA GLN A 51 4.93 4.28 3.93
C GLN A 51 3.43 4.36 3.63
N GLY A 52 3.01 4.16 2.37
CA GLY A 52 1.59 4.14 2.00
C GLY A 52 0.84 2.88 2.47
N PRO A 53 -0.51 2.89 2.50
CA PRO A 53 -1.32 1.72 2.88
C PRO A 53 -0.95 0.46 2.11
N PHE A 54 -0.74 0.56 0.80
CA PHE A 54 -0.30 -0.57 -0.02
C PHE A 54 1.10 -1.06 0.38
N ALA A 55 2.06 -0.16 0.60
CA ALA A 55 3.42 -0.54 0.99
C ALA A 55 3.44 -1.23 2.36
N GLN A 56 2.70 -0.71 3.34
CA GLN A 56 2.59 -1.30 4.68
C GLN A 56 1.98 -2.70 4.62
N TRP A 57 0.90 -2.87 3.86
CA TRP A 57 0.32 -4.19 3.61
C TRP A 57 1.32 -5.12 2.91
N LEU A 58 2.06 -4.62 1.92
CA LEU A 58 3.04 -5.40 1.16
C LEU A 58 4.16 -5.93 2.06
N TRP A 59 4.72 -5.11 2.96
CA TRP A 59 5.79 -5.55 3.86
C TRP A 59 5.33 -6.73 4.74
N ASN A 60 4.12 -6.65 5.28
CA ASN A 60 3.52 -7.75 6.04
C ASN A 60 3.32 -8.99 5.14
N ARG A 61 2.76 -8.80 3.93
CA ARG A 61 2.52 -9.87 2.96
C ARG A 61 3.79 -10.59 2.53
N LEU A 62 4.90 -9.86 2.45
CA LEU A 62 6.22 -10.36 2.07
C LEU A 62 7.06 -10.88 3.25
N GLY A 63 6.54 -10.85 4.47
CA GLY A 63 7.22 -11.28 5.69
C GLY A 63 8.43 -10.40 6.07
N MET A 64 8.43 -9.13 5.67
CA MET A 64 9.52 -8.20 5.94
C MET A 64 9.36 -7.58 7.33
N ALA A 65 10.43 -7.66 8.14
CA ALA A 65 10.44 -7.07 9.49
C ALA A 65 10.40 -5.53 9.48
N TYR A 66 10.86 -4.91 8.39
CA TYR A 66 10.94 -3.46 8.24
C TYR A 66 10.57 -3.02 6.82
N PRO A 67 10.01 -1.81 6.64
CA PRO A 67 9.78 -1.23 5.32
C PRO A 67 11.06 -1.15 4.48
N SER A 68 10.98 -1.50 3.20
CA SER A 68 12.09 -1.30 2.26
C SER A 68 12.32 0.19 2.03
N SER A 69 13.55 0.68 2.18
CA SER A 69 13.90 2.07 1.87
C SER A 69 13.81 2.42 0.38
N LEU A 70 13.77 1.41 -0.50
CA LEU A 70 13.69 1.56 -1.95
C LEU A 70 12.25 1.63 -2.48
N GLY A 71 11.25 1.49 -1.61
CA GLY A 71 9.83 1.51 -1.98
C GLY A 71 9.32 0.19 -2.55
N TRP A 72 8.00 0.13 -2.74
CA TRP A 72 7.33 -1.08 -3.21
C TRP A 72 7.71 -1.45 -4.65
N ALA A 73 7.92 -0.48 -5.53
CA ALA A 73 8.20 -0.74 -6.94
C ALA A 73 9.49 -1.57 -7.13
N VAL A 74 10.57 -1.16 -6.46
CA VAL A 74 11.87 -1.86 -6.51
C VAL A 74 11.78 -3.25 -5.91
N GLU A 75 11.07 -3.40 -4.78
CA GLU A 75 10.96 -4.71 -4.13
C GLU A 75 10.13 -5.68 -4.99
N ILE A 76 9.04 -5.23 -5.61
CA ILE A 76 8.24 -6.07 -6.51
C ILE A 76 9.05 -6.45 -7.74
N GLU A 77 9.78 -5.53 -8.38
CA GLU A 77 10.65 -5.86 -9.52
C GLU A 77 11.69 -6.92 -9.15
N ARG A 78 12.34 -6.78 -7.98
CA ARG A 78 13.31 -7.77 -7.48
C ARG A 78 12.68 -9.14 -7.25
N ARG A 79 11.49 -9.19 -6.65
CA ARG A 79 10.76 -10.46 -6.40
C ARG A 79 10.32 -11.12 -7.70
N ALA A 80 9.84 -10.32 -8.65
CA ALA A 80 9.40 -10.80 -9.95
C ALA A 80 10.56 -11.39 -10.76
N GLU A 81 11.73 -10.75 -10.71
CA GLU A 81 12.97 -11.28 -11.29
C GLU A 81 13.35 -12.64 -10.67
N GLN A 82 13.34 -12.75 -9.33
CA GLN A 82 13.64 -14.01 -8.63
C GLN A 82 12.64 -15.13 -8.95
N ALA A 83 11.37 -14.79 -9.14
CA ALA A 83 10.31 -15.73 -9.49
C ALA A 83 10.20 -16.00 -11.00
N ASN A 84 11.00 -15.31 -11.84
CA ASN A 84 10.94 -15.35 -13.29
C ASN A 84 9.53 -15.09 -13.86
N VAL A 85 8.84 -14.08 -13.32
CA VAL A 85 7.54 -13.60 -13.80
C VAL A 85 7.59 -12.12 -14.16
N PRO A 86 6.70 -11.60 -15.02
CA PRO A 86 6.63 -10.17 -15.32
C PRO A 86 6.31 -9.34 -14.08
N ALA A 87 7.11 -8.31 -13.77
CA ALA A 87 6.89 -7.45 -12.61
C ALA A 87 5.52 -6.76 -12.60
N THR A 88 5.01 -6.38 -13.78
CA THR A 88 3.66 -5.81 -13.90
C THR A 88 2.56 -6.79 -13.51
N GLU A 89 2.72 -8.08 -13.84
CA GLU A 89 1.75 -9.12 -13.49
C GLU A 89 1.72 -9.32 -11.97
N MET A 90 2.91 -9.51 -11.36
CA MET A 90 3.04 -9.62 -9.91
C MET A 90 2.48 -8.39 -9.18
N PHE A 91 2.72 -7.18 -9.70
CA PHE A 91 2.15 -5.96 -9.13
C PHE A 91 0.62 -5.99 -9.12
N PHE A 92 -0.02 -6.35 -10.24
CA PHE A 92 -1.48 -6.38 -10.31
C PHE A 92 -2.09 -7.49 -9.47
N GLU A 93 -1.45 -8.66 -9.35
CA GLU A 93 -1.87 -9.71 -8.42
C GLU A 93 -1.83 -9.22 -6.97
N LEU A 94 -0.72 -8.61 -6.55
CA LEU A 94 -0.58 -8.02 -5.21
C LEU A 94 -1.59 -6.90 -4.97
N LEU A 95 -1.87 -6.09 -5.98
CA LEU A 95 -2.87 -5.03 -5.89
C LEU A 95 -4.29 -5.59 -5.73
N ASP A 96 -4.62 -6.67 -6.47
CA ASP A 96 -5.90 -7.35 -6.35
C ASP A 96 -6.06 -7.99 -4.95
N GLU A 97 -5.02 -8.65 -4.44
CA GLU A 97 -4.98 -9.18 -3.07
C GLU A 97 -5.20 -8.08 -2.03
N PHE A 98 -4.46 -6.97 -2.13
CA PHE A 98 -4.59 -5.82 -1.24
C PHE A 98 -6.04 -5.32 -1.18
N ARG A 99 -6.68 -5.16 -2.35
CA ARG A 99 -8.07 -4.68 -2.45
C ARG A 99 -9.06 -5.69 -1.87
N ALA A 100 -8.82 -6.98 -2.02
CA ALA A 100 -9.66 -8.03 -1.47
C ALA A 100 -9.58 -8.10 0.07
N THR A 101 -8.41 -7.82 0.68
CA THR A 101 -8.27 -7.78 2.15
C THR A 101 -8.96 -6.57 2.79
N GLY A 102 -9.23 -5.50 2.04
CA GLY A 102 -9.78 -4.26 2.55
C GLY A 102 -8.80 -3.47 3.44
N PRO A 103 -8.85 -2.12 3.48
CA PRO A 103 -7.97 -1.31 4.32
C PRO A 103 -8.16 -1.53 5.85
N GLY A 104 -9.20 -2.27 6.26
CA GLY A 104 -9.60 -2.45 7.66
C GLY A 104 -9.26 -3.80 8.29
N ALA A 105 -8.71 -4.77 7.57
CA ALA A 105 -8.48 -6.13 8.11
C ALA A 105 -7.27 -6.25 9.07
N HIS A 106 -6.55 -5.16 9.36
CA HIS A 106 -5.41 -5.17 10.29
C HIS A 106 -5.73 -4.70 11.71
N GLN A 107 -7.00 -4.47 12.05
CA GLN A 107 -7.43 -4.25 13.44
C GLN A 107 -7.72 -5.60 14.12
N VAL A 108 -6.68 -6.36 14.46
CA VAL A 108 -6.81 -7.40 15.49
C VAL A 108 -6.90 -6.67 16.82
N LYS A 109 -8.14 -6.50 17.31
CA LYS A 109 -8.46 -6.05 18.66
C LYS A 109 -7.75 -6.99 19.67
N PRO A 110 -6.87 -6.51 20.56
CA PRO A 110 -6.48 -7.31 21.70
C PRO A 110 -7.69 -7.40 22.63
N ASP A 111 -8.26 -8.61 22.73
CA ASP A 111 -9.20 -8.94 23.80
C ASP A 111 -8.53 -8.69 25.15
N GLY A 112 -9.06 -7.71 25.86
CA GLY A 112 -8.54 -7.26 27.14
C GLY A 112 -9.57 -6.44 27.91
N GLN A 113 -10.86 -6.79 27.80
CA GLN A 113 -11.83 -6.43 28.84
C GLN A 113 -11.54 -7.30 30.06
N ALA A 114 -10.75 -6.77 30.99
CA ALA A 114 -10.89 -7.12 32.40
C ALA A 114 -11.54 -5.93 33.10
N SER A 115 -12.87 -5.97 33.17
CA SER A 115 -13.62 -5.20 34.15
C SER A 115 -13.16 -5.63 35.53
N THR A 116 -12.67 -4.67 36.32
CA THR A 116 -12.73 -4.79 37.78
C THR A 116 -13.09 -3.42 38.34
N GLU A 117 -14.37 -3.29 38.66
CA GLU A 117 -14.85 -2.46 39.76
C GLU A 117 -14.02 -2.72 41.02
N ALA A 118 -13.53 -1.64 41.64
CA ALA A 118 -13.39 -1.44 43.08
C ALA A 118 -12.78 -0.02 43.26
N GLU A 119 -13.59 1.01 43.48
CA GLU A 119 -14.04 1.48 44.80
C GLU A 119 -13.23 2.74 45.21
N GLN A 120 -13.90 3.90 45.21
CA GLN A 120 -13.43 5.13 45.83
C GLN A 120 -13.30 4.93 47.34
N PRO A 121 -12.39 5.66 48.01
CA PRO A 121 -12.95 6.68 48.88
C PRO A 121 -12.23 8.02 48.83
N GLN A 122 -13.08 9.01 49.01
CA GLN A 122 -12.85 10.42 49.24
C GLN A 122 -12.18 10.65 50.60
N GLN A 123 -11.10 11.42 50.68
CA GLN A 123 -10.74 12.15 51.90
C GLN A 123 -10.18 13.53 51.60
N SER A 124 -10.81 14.49 52.28
CA SER A 124 -10.51 15.90 52.40
C SER A 124 -9.50 16.12 53.54
N ASP A 125 -8.57 17.05 53.35
CA ASP A 125 -8.16 18.06 54.34
C ASP A 125 -7.45 19.21 53.60
#